data_AF-A0A7X5TH84-F1
#
_entry.id   AF-A0A7X5TH84-F1
#
_cell.length_a   1.000
_cell.length_b   1.000
_cell.length_c   1.000
_cell.angle_alpha   90.00
_cell.angle_beta   90.00
_cell.angle_gamma   90.00
#
_symmetry.space_group_name_H-M   'P 1'
#
loop_
_entity.id
_entity.type
_entity.pdbx_description
1 polymer ?
#
loop_
_entity_poly.entity_id
_entity_poly.type
_entity_poly.pdbx_seq_one_letter_code
_entity_poly.pdbx_strand_id
1 'polypeptide(L)'
;MSIKNDFKAFSTSNNANVVSQNRYEESQDLLTGFPPNDVPTHLLNKVLRQSSAIASVVANFIATQTGDDVLDDGDIAKLTTQLNRALITEVPDASLTQKGVVQLTDVLGNSDILAVTQKLFQKTVDSLREEINIPVGSPIPWPTTIPPAGWLQCNGAEFDKAAYPQLAAAYPTGKLPDLRGEFIRGWGGERGVDNGREILSLQGDAIRNITAFVQGRTDSANGRIFSGNSDLSGAFSTSGEYGDYAVVSKRSLSGAGARDRLAALSFDASRVVPTANENRPRNIAFNYIVRAA
;
A
#
# COMPACT_ATOMS: atom_id res chain seq x y z
N MET A 1 57.00 -0.65 20.83
CA MET A 1 57.49 -0.74 22.22
C MET A 1 56.86 -1.98 22.84
N SER A 2 57.61 -2.77 23.61
CA SER A 2 57.05 -3.94 24.31
C SER A 2 56.27 -3.42 25.52
N ILE A 3 54.96 -3.64 25.54
CA ILE A 3 54.08 -3.23 26.63
C ILE A 3 54.38 -4.09 27.87
N LYS A 4 54.49 -3.49 29.06
CA LYS A 4 54.86 -4.16 30.31
C LYS A 4 53.62 -4.51 31.14
N ASN A 5 53.56 -5.75 31.64
CA ASN A 5 52.58 -6.22 32.61
C ASN A 5 53.31 -6.77 33.84
N ASP A 6 53.17 -6.14 34.99
CA ASP A 6 53.86 -6.54 36.23
C ASP A 6 53.09 -7.60 37.04
N PHE A 7 51.79 -7.80 36.78
CA PHE A 7 51.00 -8.84 37.43
C PHE A 7 51.28 -10.20 36.79
N LYS A 8 52.08 -11.03 37.46
CA LYS A 8 52.52 -12.34 36.96
C LYS A 8 51.75 -13.49 37.58
N ALA A 9 51.41 -14.49 36.75
CA ALA A 9 50.86 -15.74 37.22
C ALA A 9 51.93 -16.50 38.04
N PHE A 10 51.58 -16.88 39.27
CA PHE A 10 52.43 -17.61 40.19
C PHE A 10 52.35 -19.12 39.93
N SER A 11 53.50 -19.79 40.04
CA SER A 11 53.58 -21.25 40.12
C SER A 11 52.96 -21.96 38.90
N THR A 12 53.15 -21.51 37.66
CA THR A 12 52.44 -22.05 36.46
C THR A 12 53.00 -23.36 35.89
N SER A 13 54.16 -23.84 36.38
CA SER A 13 54.82 -25.05 35.88
C SER A 13 54.02 -26.34 36.10
N ASN A 14 54.20 -27.34 35.25
CA ASN A 14 53.60 -28.67 35.39
C ASN A 14 54.02 -29.38 36.69
N ASN A 15 55.21 -29.09 37.21
CA ASN A 15 55.77 -29.70 38.43
C ASN A 15 55.63 -28.80 39.67
N ALA A 16 54.75 -27.79 39.64
CA ALA A 16 54.64 -26.88 40.76
C ALA A 16 53.98 -27.54 41.98
N ASN A 17 54.40 -27.13 43.18
CA ASN A 17 53.88 -27.64 44.45
C ASN A 17 52.45 -27.13 44.71
N VAL A 18 51.48 -27.66 43.96
CA VAL A 18 50.08 -27.24 43.93
C VAL A 18 49.19 -28.49 43.95
N VAL A 19 48.15 -28.50 44.77
CA VAL A 19 47.20 -29.63 44.81
C VAL A 19 46.41 -29.78 43.50
N SER A 20 46.00 -31.01 43.17
CA SER A 20 45.13 -31.27 42.02
C SER A 20 43.77 -30.56 42.18
N GLN A 21 43.08 -30.31 41.06
CA GLN A 21 41.78 -29.62 41.09
C GLN A 21 40.75 -30.38 41.94
N ASN A 22 40.60 -31.70 41.73
CA ASN A 22 39.64 -32.51 42.46
C ASN A 22 39.86 -32.45 43.98
N ARG A 23 41.12 -32.60 44.45
CA ARG A 23 41.44 -32.53 45.88
C ARG A 23 41.25 -31.14 46.48
N TYR A 24 41.39 -30.09 45.67
CA TYR A 24 41.11 -28.71 46.10
C TYR A 24 39.61 -28.47 46.31
N GLU A 25 38.78 -28.99 45.41
CA GLU A 25 37.31 -28.88 45.48
C GLU A 25 36.72 -29.69 46.64
N GLU A 26 37.38 -30.77 47.05
CA GLU A 26 37.01 -31.58 48.22
C GLU A 26 37.45 -30.98 49.57
N SER A 27 38.25 -29.91 49.57
CA SER A 27 38.82 -29.32 50.79
C SER A 27 37.79 -28.48 51.56
N GLN A 28 37.57 -28.79 52.84
CA GLN A 28 36.69 -28.00 53.72
C GLN A 28 37.17 -26.54 53.87
N ASP A 29 38.48 -26.32 53.83
CA ASP A 29 39.11 -24.99 53.89
C ASP A 29 38.67 -24.05 52.76
N LEU A 30 38.12 -24.59 51.65
CA LEU A 30 37.54 -23.77 50.59
C LEU A 30 36.33 -22.96 51.09
N LEU A 31 35.58 -23.51 52.06
CA LEU A 31 34.40 -22.89 52.65
C LEU A 31 34.74 -22.08 53.91
N THR A 32 35.67 -22.58 54.73
CA THR A 32 35.94 -22.04 56.07
C THR A 32 37.26 -21.26 56.19
N GLY A 33 38.10 -21.27 55.15
CA GLY A 33 39.45 -20.71 55.19
C GLY A 33 40.46 -21.61 55.91
N PHE A 34 41.74 -21.21 55.88
CA PHE A 34 42.81 -21.96 56.56
C PHE A 34 42.75 -21.81 58.09
N PRO A 35 43.08 -22.87 58.85
CA PRO A 35 43.14 -22.78 60.30
C PRO A 35 44.34 -21.92 60.77
N PRO A 36 44.27 -21.30 61.97
CA PRO A 36 45.21 -20.24 62.38
C PRO A 36 46.70 -20.63 62.42
N ASN A 37 47.02 -21.91 62.64
CA ASN A 37 48.38 -22.36 62.92
C ASN A 37 48.90 -23.45 61.96
N ASP A 38 48.13 -23.82 60.94
CA ASP A 38 48.54 -24.87 59.99
C ASP A 38 47.99 -24.59 58.59
N VAL A 39 48.82 -24.05 57.71
CA VAL A 39 48.44 -23.75 56.32
C VAL A 39 49.19 -24.71 55.41
N PRO A 40 48.51 -25.73 54.83
CA PRO A 40 49.16 -26.65 53.91
C PRO A 40 49.68 -25.89 52.69
N THR A 41 51.01 -25.87 52.50
CA THR A 41 51.66 -25.02 51.47
C THR A 41 51.17 -25.31 50.05
N HIS A 42 50.85 -26.57 49.74
CA HIS A 42 50.31 -26.97 48.42
C HIS A 42 48.89 -26.45 48.18
N LEU A 43 48.11 -26.25 49.25
CA LEU A 43 46.75 -25.70 49.21
C LEU A 43 46.81 -24.17 49.10
N LEU A 44 47.68 -23.51 49.87
CA LEU A 44 48.00 -22.09 49.72
C LEU A 44 48.49 -21.76 48.30
N ASN A 45 49.42 -22.55 47.78
CA ASN A 45 49.93 -22.37 46.42
C ASN A 45 48.83 -22.54 45.34
N LYS A 46 47.79 -23.34 45.60
CA LYS A 46 46.64 -23.46 44.70
C LYS A 46 45.82 -22.18 44.65
N VAL A 47 45.52 -21.60 45.82
CA VAL A 47 44.82 -20.31 45.94
C VAL A 47 45.63 -19.22 45.23
N LEU A 48 46.93 -19.11 45.55
CA LEU A 48 47.83 -18.13 44.94
C LEU A 48 47.94 -18.32 43.43
N ARG A 49 48.04 -19.56 42.93
CA ARG A 49 48.07 -19.84 41.48
C ARG A 49 46.77 -19.38 40.81
N GLN A 50 45.60 -19.73 41.34
CA GLN A 50 44.32 -19.36 40.74
C GLN A 50 44.10 -17.85 40.71
N SER A 51 44.37 -17.15 41.82
CA SER A 51 44.19 -15.69 41.90
C SER A 51 45.18 -14.94 41.01
N SER A 52 46.47 -15.27 41.09
CA SER A 52 47.51 -14.63 40.27
C SER A 52 47.38 -14.92 38.77
N ALA A 53 46.87 -16.10 38.39
CA ALA A 53 46.59 -16.41 36.99
C ALA A 53 45.50 -15.50 36.43
N ILE A 54 44.38 -15.32 37.13
CA ILE A 54 43.32 -14.40 36.72
C ILE A 54 43.82 -12.96 36.71
N ALA A 55 44.54 -12.52 37.74
CA ALA A 55 45.11 -11.17 37.79
C ALA A 55 46.06 -10.92 36.60
N SER A 56 46.91 -11.88 36.26
CA SER A 56 47.84 -11.78 35.13
C SER A 56 47.13 -11.72 33.78
N VAL A 57 46.06 -12.52 33.61
CA VAL A 57 45.22 -12.52 32.39
C VAL A 57 44.51 -11.16 32.24
N VAL A 58 43.90 -10.65 33.31
CA VAL A 58 43.21 -9.35 33.30
C VAL A 58 44.22 -8.22 33.02
N ALA A 59 45.37 -8.20 33.71
CA ALA A 59 46.40 -7.19 33.47
C ALA A 59 46.97 -7.26 32.05
N ASN A 60 47.10 -8.46 31.48
CA ASN A 60 47.54 -8.63 30.10
C ASN A 60 46.48 -8.14 29.10
N PHE A 61 45.20 -8.41 29.37
CA PHE A 61 44.09 -7.87 28.59
C PHE A 61 44.12 -6.34 28.62
N ILE A 62 44.22 -5.73 29.81
CA ILE A 62 44.33 -4.28 29.97
C ILE A 62 45.49 -3.74 29.13
N ALA A 63 46.71 -4.25 29.33
CA ALA A 63 47.91 -3.79 28.62
C ALA A 63 47.75 -3.89 27.10
N THR A 64 47.19 -5.00 26.61
CA THR A 64 47.00 -5.25 25.18
C THR A 64 45.97 -4.31 24.57
N GLN A 65 44.85 -4.09 25.25
CA GLN A 65 43.74 -3.27 24.71
C GLN A 65 44.01 -1.77 24.83
N THR A 66 44.68 -1.31 25.89
CA THR A 66 44.99 0.12 26.05
C THR A 66 46.28 0.54 25.36
N GLY A 67 47.20 -0.40 25.12
CA GLY A 67 48.56 -0.09 24.68
C GLY A 67 49.46 0.50 25.77
N ASP A 68 48.97 0.56 27.02
CA ASP A 68 49.67 1.15 28.16
C ASP A 68 50.31 0.07 29.06
N ASP A 69 51.40 0.42 29.75
CA ASP A 69 51.97 -0.43 30.80
C ASP A 69 51.00 -0.60 31.99
N VAL A 70 50.94 -1.82 32.51
CA VAL A 70 50.17 -2.20 33.71
C VAL A 70 51.16 -2.58 34.81
N LEU A 71 51.43 -1.61 35.69
CA LEU A 71 52.46 -1.69 36.72
C LEU A 71 51.87 -2.11 38.08
N ASP A 72 52.66 -2.83 38.88
CA ASP A 72 52.35 -3.16 40.27
C ASP A 72 52.92 -2.06 41.19
N ASP A 73 52.34 -0.86 41.11
CA ASP A 73 52.77 0.35 41.84
C ASP A 73 51.77 0.77 42.94
N GLY A 74 50.69 0.00 43.11
CA GLY A 74 49.63 0.27 44.08
C GLY A 74 48.59 1.32 43.62
N ASP A 75 48.67 1.85 42.39
CA ASP A 75 47.72 2.84 41.88
C ASP A 75 46.43 2.17 41.35
N ILE A 76 45.51 1.88 42.27
CA ILE A 76 44.22 1.25 41.95
C ILE A 76 43.34 2.15 41.06
N ALA A 77 43.44 3.47 41.18
CA ALA A 77 42.64 4.40 40.39
C ALA A 77 43.07 4.39 38.91
N LYS A 78 44.38 4.36 38.66
CA LYS A 78 44.95 4.17 37.32
C LYS A 78 44.57 2.81 36.74
N LEU A 79 44.74 1.72 37.49
CA LEU A 79 44.39 0.37 37.03
C LEU A 79 42.89 0.27 36.67
N THR A 80 42.01 0.88 37.48
CA THR A 80 40.56 0.94 37.22
C THR A 80 40.24 1.71 35.94
N THR A 81 40.91 2.85 35.74
CA THR A 81 40.75 3.66 34.52
C THR A 81 41.20 2.89 33.29
N GLN A 82 42.33 2.20 33.38
CA GLN A 82 42.85 1.37 32.29
C GLN A 82 41.91 0.19 31.99
N LEU A 83 41.35 -0.47 33.01
CA LEU A 83 40.36 -1.55 32.84
C LEU A 83 39.09 -1.05 32.13
N ASN A 84 38.51 0.07 32.59
CA ASN A 84 37.32 0.63 31.96
C ASN A 84 37.56 0.99 30.48
N ARG A 85 38.75 1.51 30.16
CA ARG A 85 39.15 1.79 28.78
C ARG A 85 39.29 0.52 27.96
N ALA A 86 39.93 -0.52 28.51
CA ALA A 86 40.09 -1.81 27.83
C ALA A 86 38.73 -2.45 27.47
N LEU A 87 37.73 -2.33 28.34
CA LEU A 87 36.39 -2.89 28.13
C LEU A 87 35.59 -2.22 27.00
N ILE A 88 35.81 -0.93 26.73
CA ILE A 88 35.10 -0.19 25.67
C ILE A 88 35.81 -0.20 24.32
N THR A 89 37.05 -0.72 24.27
CA THR A 89 37.87 -0.70 23.04
C THR A 89 37.46 -1.81 22.04
N GLU A 90 36.65 -2.79 22.44
CA GLU A 90 36.36 -3.98 21.62
C GLU A 90 35.30 -3.80 20.52
N VAL A 91 34.51 -2.72 20.51
CA VAL A 91 33.54 -2.52 19.42
C VAL A 91 33.71 -1.13 18.80
N PRO A 92 34.44 -1.02 17.68
CA PRO A 92 34.57 0.24 16.98
C PRO A 92 33.20 0.71 16.47
N ASP A 93 33.08 1.99 16.15
CA ASP A 93 31.90 2.48 15.42
C ASP A 93 31.80 1.76 14.07
N ALA A 94 30.59 1.39 13.67
CA ALA A 94 30.38 0.82 12.35
C ALA A 94 30.60 1.88 11.28
N SER A 95 31.10 1.45 10.13
CA SER A 95 31.19 2.26 8.92
C SER A 95 30.69 1.44 7.73
N LEU A 96 30.68 2.05 6.54
CA LEU A 96 30.35 1.34 5.30
C LEU A 96 31.30 0.16 4.99
N THR A 97 32.48 0.11 5.62
CA THR A 97 33.50 -0.92 5.38
C THR A 97 33.95 -1.67 6.63
N GLN A 98 33.56 -1.23 7.82
CA GLN A 98 33.95 -1.81 9.11
C GLN A 98 32.71 -2.18 9.93
N LYS A 99 32.63 -3.43 10.38
CA LYS A 99 31.59 -3.86 11.33
C LYS A 99 31.83 -3.21 12.70
N GLY A 100 30.77 -2.78 13.37
CA GLY A 100 30.87 -2.06 14.64
C GLY A 100 29.50 -1.80 15.30
N VAL A 101 29.48 -0.92 16.29
CA VAL A 101 28.25 -0.40 16.91
C VAL A 101 27.71 0.82 16.16
N VAL A 102 26.38 1.01 16.18
CA VAL A 102 25.71 2.16 15.55
C VAL A 102 24.78 2.81 16.56
N GLN A 103 24.78 4.14 16.62
CA GLN A 103 23.82 4.90 17.43
C GLN A 103 22.50 5.08 16.67
N LEU A 104 21.37 4.93 17.37
CA LEU A 104 20.04 5.14 16.80
C LEU A 104 19.67 6.62 16.74
N THR A 105 18.89 7.02 15.73
CA THR A 105 18.33 8.37 15.58
C THR A 105 16.82 8.37 15.36
N ASP A 106 16.15 9.37 15.94
CA ASP A 106 14.75 9.72 15.73
C ASP A 106 14.55 11.05 14.97
N VAL A 107 15.65 11.65 14.48
CA VAL A 107 15.65 12.83 13.62
C VAL A 107 16.12 12.52 12.19
N LEU A 108 15.51 13.18 11.21
CA LEU A 108 15.95 13.13 9.81
C LEU A 108 17.27 13.89 9.64
N GLY A 109 18.17 13.35 8.82
CA GLY A 109 19.47 13.94 8.52
C GLY A 109 20.20 13.16 7.42
N ASN A 110 21.46 13.50 7.14
CA ASN A 110 22.30 12.81 6.14
C ASN A 110 23.43 11.97 6.76
N SER A 111 23.28 11.54 8.01
CA SER A 111 24.36 10.86 8.73
C SER A 111 24.65 9.47 8.16
N ASP A 112 25.93 9.20 7.91
CA ASP A 112 26.43 7.87 7.54
C ASP A 112 26.73 6.96 8.76
N ILE A 113 26.61 7.51 9.97
CA ILE A 113 26.98 6.83 11.24
C ILE A 113 25.79 6.58 12.18
N LEU A 114 24.59 7.05 11.82
CA LEU A 114 23.37 6.87 12.62
C LEU A 114 22.41 5.92 11.90
N ALA A 115 21.83 4.97 12.64
CA ALA A 115 20.77 4.10 12.15
C ALA A 115 19.39 4.67 12.49
N VAL A 116 18.49 4.67 11.51
CA VAL A 116 17.13 5.16 11.70
C VAL A 116 16.34 4.24 12.64
N THR A 117 15.56 4.80 13.55
CA THR A 117 14.60 4.02 14.34
C THR A 117 13.42 3.55 13.48
N GLN A 118 12.84 2.40 13.82
CA GLN A 118 11.61 1.90 13.15
C GLN A 118 10.48 2.94 13.18
N LYS A 119 10.35 3.68 14.29
CA LYS A 119 9.33 4.73 14.45
C LYS A 119 9.54 5.90 13.47
N LEU A 120 10.79 6.36 13.30
CA LEU A 120 11.10 7.42 12.34
C LEU A 120 10.87 6.94 10.90
N PHE A 121 11.31 5.71 10.58
CA PHE A 121 11.06 5.12 9.26
C PHE A 121 9.56 5.02 8.95
N GLN A 122 8.75 4.54 9.90
CA GLN A 122 7.30 4.43 9.73
C GLN A 122 6.68 5.81 9.47
N LYS A 123 7.09 6.85 10.22
CA LYS A 123 6.63 8.22 10.00
C LYS A 123 6.94 8.73 8.59
N THR A 124 8.14 8.48 8.07
CA THR A 124 8.52 8.88 6.71
C THR A 124 7.70 8.13 5.65
N VAL A 125 7.48 6.82 5.84
CA VAL A 125 6.62 6.02 4.96
C VAL A 125 5.17 6.54 4.97
N ASP A 126 4.65 6.91 6.13
CA ASP A 126 3.30 7.45 6.26
C ASP A 126 3.18 8.82 5.58
N SER A 127 4.16 9.72 5.75
CA SER A 127 4.20 11.01 5.04
C SER A 127 4.25 10.85 3.51
N LEU A 128 5.04 9.90 3.00
CA LEU A 128 5.08 9.61 1.56
C LEU A 128 3.75 9.01 1.04
N ARG A 129 3.01 8.29 1.88
CA ARG A 129 1.66 7.78 1.54
C ARG A 129 0.62 8.90 1.53
N GLU A 130 0.76 9.90 2.40
CA GLU A 130 -0.10 11.10 2.38
C GLU A 130 0.16 11.96 1.13
N GLU A 131 1.37 11.99 0.60
CA GLU A 131 1.69 12.67 -0.68
C GLU A 131 1.10 11.99 -1.92
N ILE A 132 0.56 10.77 -1.81
CA ILE A 132 -0.28 10.18 -2.86
C ILE A 132 -1.61 10.97 -2.88
N ASN A 133 -1.65 11.99 -3.73
CA ASN A 133 -2.66 13.04 -3.86
C ASN A 133 -4.06 12.57 -4.34
N ILE A 134 -4.37 11.28 -4.17
CA ILE A 134 -5.66 10.68 -4.51
C ILE A 134 -6.32 10.25 -3.19
N PRO A 135 -7.39 10.93 -2.75
CA PRO A 135 -8.12 10.56 -1.54
C PRO A 135 -8.60 9.10 -1.58
N VAL A 136 -8.48 8.39 -0.46
CA VAL A 136 -9.00 7.02 -0.30
C VAL A 136 -10.48 6.97 -0.68
N GLY A 137 -10.85 5.95 -1.45
CA GLY A 137 -12.21 5.78 -1.95
C GLY A 137 -12.54 6.57 -3.21
N SER A 138 -11.60 7.34 -3.79
CA SER A 138 -11.83 7.99 -5.09
C SER A 138 -11.68 6.98 -6.23
N PRO A 139 -12.74 6.69 -7.02
CA PRO A 139 -12.63 5.78 -8.15
C PRO A 139 -11.81 6.42 -9.28
N ILE A 140 -10.77 5.73 -9.75
CA ILE A 140 -9.94 6.15 -10.89
C ILE A 140 -9.96 5.09 -11.99
N PRO A 141 -9.83 5.50 -13.27
CA PRO A 141 -9.71 4.56 -14.38
C PRO A 141 -8.35 3.85 -14.35
N TRP A 142 -8.35 2.54 -14.54
CA TRP A 142 -7.18 1.67 -14.56
C TRP A 142 -7.18 0.80 -15.84
N PRO A 143 -6.07 0.74 -16.59
CA PRO A 143 -6.05 0.18 -17.94
C PRO A 143 -6.02 -1.36 -17.99
N THR A 144 -5.76 -2.05 -16.87
CA THR A 144 -5.66 -3.51 -16.85
C THR A 144 -6.75 -4.16 -16.00
N THR A 145 -6.93 -5.47 -16.18
CA THR A 145 -7.93 -6.26 -15.45
C THR A 145 -7.58 -6.48 -13.98
N ILE A 146 -6.31 -6.30 -13.60
CA ILE A 146 -5.79 -6.58 -12.26
C ILE A 146 -5.37 -5.26 -11.60
N PRO A 147 -6.03 -4.83 -10.51
CA PRO A 147 -5.59 -3.67 -9.73
C PRO A 147 -4.18 -3.86 -9.16
N PRO A 148 -3.39 -2.79 -9.04
CA PRO A 148 -2.11 -2.88 -8.35
C PRO A 148 -2.31 -3.17 -6.85
N ALA A 149 -1.25 -3.65 -6.18
CA ALA A 149 -1.29 -3.91 -4.75
C ALA A 149 -1.72 -2.66 -3.96
N GLY A 150 -2.62 -2.83 -2.98
CA GLY A 150 -3.19 -1.73 -2.20
C GLY A 150 -4.39 -1.04 -2.85
N TRP A 151 -4.86 -1.52 -4.00
CA TRP A 151 -6.06 -1.02 -4.69
C TRP A 151 -7.10 -2.12 -4.85
N LEU A 152 -8.37 -1.72 -4.83
CA LEU A 152 -9.52 -2.61 -4.98
C LEU A 152 -10.34 -2.20 -6.21
N GLN A 153 -10.86 -3.17 -6.94
CA GLN A 153 -11.76 -2.91 -8.06
C GLN A 153 -13.17 -2.56 -7.54
N CYS A 154 -13.81 -1.57 -8.16
CA CYS A 154 -15.21 -1.23 -7.93
C CYS A 154 -16.13 -2.22 -8.65
N ASN A 155 -16.19 -3.45 -8.14
CA ASN A 155 -16.95 -4.58 -8.72
C ASN A 155 -18.09 -5.06 -7.80
N GLY A 156 -18.51 -4.23 -6.84
CA GLY A 156 -19.52 -4.62 -5.86
C GLY A 156 -19.02 -5.47 -4.70
N ALA A 157 -17.71 -5.72 -4.57
CA ALA A 157 -17.17 -6.53 -3.47
C ALA A 157 -17.28 -5.84 -2.10
N GLU A 158 -17.41 -6.64 -1.06
CA GLU A 158 -17.26 -6.22 0.33
C GLU A 158 -15.77 -6.11 0.70
N PHE A 159 -15.47 -5.28 1.69
CA PHE A 159 -14.12 -5.10 2.23
C PHE A 159 -14.13 -5.07 3.76
N ASP A 160 -13.00 -5.44 4.36
CA ASP A 160 -12.82 -5.38 5.81
C ASP A 160 -12.65 -3.94 6.28
N LYS A 161 -13.65 -3.42 7.00
CA LYS A 161 -13.66 -2.06 7.55
C LYS A 161 -12.60 -1.84 8.63
N ALA A 162 -12.24 -2.88 9.38
CA ALA A 162 -11.21 -2.79 10.41
C ALA A 162 -9.81 -2.71 9.78
N ALA A 163 -9.59 -3.45 8.69
CA ALA A 163 -8.36 -3.37 7.93
C ALA A 163 -8.22 -2.05 7.14
N TYR A 164 -9.34 -1.48 6.66
CA TYR A 164 -9.37 -0.29 5.80
C TYR A 164 -10.27 0.83 6.37
N PRO A 165 -9.90 1.45 7.51
CA PRO A 165 -10.76 2.43 8.19
C PRO A 165 -11.00 3.71 7.37
N GLN A 166 -10.02 4.15 6.56
CA GLN A 166 -10.18 5.32 5.68
C GLN A 166 -11.16 5.01 4.53
N LEU A 167 -11.11 3.80 3.97
CA LEU A 167 -12.06 3.37 2.95
C LEU A 167 -13.47 3.18 3.55
N ALA A 168 -13.56 2.71 4.79
CA ALA A 168 -14.82 2.61 5.54
C ALA A 168 -15.45 3.98 5.81
N ALA A 169 -14.66 5.04 5.94
CA ALA A 169 -15.19 6.40 6.04
C ALA A 169 -15.83 6.87 4.70
N ALA A 170 -15.24 6.50 3.57
CA ALA A 170 -15.77 6.81 2.23
C ALA A 170 -16.97 5.93 1.83
N TYR A 171 -16.95 4.65 2.21
CA TYR A 171 -17.99 3.65 1.94
C TYR A 171 -18.46 2.97 3.25
N PRO A 172 -19.36 3.61 4.01
CA PRO A 172 -19.75 3.15 5.36
C PRO A 172 -20.42 1.77 5.41
N THR A 173 -21.01 1.33 4.30
CA THR A 173 -21.63 0.00 4.15
C THR A 173 -20.61 -1.14 4.17
N GLY A 174 -19.31 -0.86 4.00
CA GLY A 174 -18.28 -1.90 3.85
C GLY A 174 -18.30 -2.57 2.46
N LYS A 175 -18.98 -1.95 1.48
CA LYS A 175 -19.13 -2.49 0.13
C LYS A 175 -18.82 -1.41 -0.90
N LEU A 176 -18.03 -1.78 -1.91
CA LEU A 176 -17.76 -0.91 -3.05
C LEU A 176 -18.95 -0.87 -4.02
N PRO A 177 -19.14 0.22 -4.77
CA PRO A 177 -20.08 0.22 -5.88
C PRO A 177 -19.63 -0.77 -6.96
N ASP A 178 -20.57 -1.33 -7.71
CA ASP A 178 -20.28 -2.03 -8.96
C ASP A 178 -20.34 -1.02 -10.11
N LEU A 179 -19.18 -0.61 -10.61
CA LEU A 179 -19.05 0.41 -11.66
C LEU A 179 -18.73 -0.21 -13.02
N ARG A 180 -18.85 -1.53 -13.17
CA ARG A 180 -18.60 -2.22 -14.44
C ARG A 180 -19.69 -1.87 -15.45
N GLY A 181 -19.33 -1.12 -16.48
CA GLY A 181 -20.28 -0.65 -17.50
C GLY A 181 -20.98 0.66 -17.16
N GLU A 182 -20.66 1.27 -16.02
CA GLU A 182 -21.33 2.48 -15.54
C GLU A 182 -20.55 3.75 -15.88
N PHE A 183 -21.28 4.85 -16.10
CA PHE A 183 -20.70 6.19 -16.17
C PHE A 183 -20.86 6.92 -14.83
N ILE A 184 -19.78 7.54 -14.34
CA ILE A 184 -19.84 8.39 -13.16
C ILE A 184 -20.31 9.79 -13.56
N ARG A 185 -21.29 10.33 -12.83
CA ARG A 185 -21.77 11.72 -12.98
C ARG A 185 -21.70 12.48 -11.66
N GLY A 186 -21.65 13.82 -11.75
CA GLY A 186 -21.78 14.68 -10.57
C GLY A 186 -23.16 14.55 -9.91
N TRP A 187 -23.15 14.51 -8.57
CA TRP A 187 -24.36 14.56 -7.75
C TRP A 187 -24.97 15.96 -7.75
N GLY A 188 -26.30 16.05 -7.84
CA GLY A 188 -27.01 17.33 -7.91
C GLY A 188 -27.02 18.11 -6.60
N GLY A 189 -26.98 17.40 -5.46
CA GLY A 189 -26.95 17.99 -4.12
C GLY A 189 -27.99 19.10 -3.91
N GLU A 190 -27.58 20.17 -3.23
CA GLU A 190 -28.42 21.33 -2.93
C GLU A 190 -28.80 22.17 -4.16
N ARG A 191 -28.18 21.92 -5.33
CA ARG A 191 -28.54 22.60 -6.58
C ARG A 191 -29.93 22.21 -7.09
N GLY A 192 -30.51 21.14 -6.57
CA GLY A 192 -31.87 20.70 -6.91
C GLY A 192 -32.00 20.08 -8.31
N VAL A 193 -30.90 19.58 -8.87
CA VAL A 193 -30.92 18.81 -10.12
C VAL A 193 -31.12 17.34 -9.78
N ASP A 194 -32.09 16.69 -10.45
CA ASP A 194 -32.46 15.29 -10.20
C ASP A 194 -32.93 15.09 -8.74
N ASN A 195 -33.98 15.83 -8.35
CA ASN A 195 -34.50 15.83 -6.98
C ASN A 195 -34.90 14.44 -6.49
N GLY A 196 -34.48 14.09 -5.28
CA GLY A 196 -34.68 12.77 -4.69
C GLY A 196 -33.57 11.77 -5.02
N ARG A 197 -32.56 12.16 -5.80
CA ARG A 197 -31.41 11.32 -6.12
C ARG A 197 -30.38 11.27 -5.01
N GLU A 198 -30.04 10.06 -4.57
CA GLU A 198 -29.01 9.83 -3.54
C GLU A 198 -27.62 9.62 -4.15
N ILE A 199 -26.56 9.95 -3.40
CA ILE A 199 -25.18 9.65 -3.79
C ILE A 199 -25.01 8.13 -3.96
N LEU A 200 -24.21 7.70 -4.94
CA LEU A 200 -23.96 6.27 -5.29
C LEU A 200 -25.16 5.45 -5.79
N SER A 201 -26.35 6.03 -5.98
CA SER A 201 -27.47 5.32 -6.60
C SER A 201 -27.24 5.09 -8.11
N LEU A 202 -27.87 4.07 -8.70
CA LEU A 202 -27.81 3.70 -10.13
C LEU A 202 -28.97 4.30 -10.94
N GLN A 203 -28.70 4.81 -12.15
CA GLN A 203 -29.68 5.43 -13.05
C GLN A 203 -29.55 4.72 -14.39
N GLY A 204 -30.66 4.17 -14.90
CA GLY A 204 -30.70 3.57 -16.22
C GLY A 204 -30.48 4.60 -17.33
N ASP A 205 -30.17 4.12 -18.53
CA ASP A 205 -30.06 4.97 -19.69
C ASP A 205 -31.41 5.57 -20.07
N ALA A 206 -31.36 6.79 -20.61
CA ALA A 206 -32.54 7.47 -21.12
C ALA A 206 -32.12 8.37 -22.29
N ILE A 207 -33.03 8.51 -23.26
CA ILE A 207 -32.98 9.56 -24.27
C ILE A 207 -33.96 10.65 -23.93
N ARG A 208 -33.72 11.87 -24.42
CA ARG A 208 -34.72 12.95 -24.34
C ARG A 208 -35.96 12.55 -25.13
N ASN A 209 -37.12 13.03 -24.69
CA ASN A 209 -38.38 12.76 -25.37
C ASN A 209 -38.29 13.15 -26.85
N ILE A 210 -38.68 12.24 -27.75
CA ILE A 210 -38.80 12.49 -29.17
C ILE A 210 -40.28 12.60 -29.48
N THR A 211 -40.74 13.81 -29.81
CA THR A 211 -42.13 14.03 -30.19
C THR A 211 -42.25 14.17 -31.70
N ALA A 212 -43.30 13.56 -32.25
CA ALA A 212 -43.70 13.74 -33.64
C ALA A 212 -45.23 13.67 -33.70
N PHE A 213 -45.83 14.39 -34.64
CA PHE A 213 -47.26 14.33 -34.89
C PHE A 213 -47.49 14.23 -36.39
N VAL A 214 -48.47 13.41 -36.74
CA VAL A 214 -48.84 13.14 -38.12
C VAL A 214 -50.36 13.26 -38.21
N GLN A 215 -50.84 14.17 -39.05
CA GLN A 215 -52.26 14.38 -39.29
C GLN A 215 -52.52 14.54 -40.77
N GLY A 216 -53.56 13.87 -41.25
CA GLY A 216 -54.07 14.05 -42.60
C GLY A 216 -55.58 14.16 -42.60
N ARG A 217 -56.10 14.91 -43.56
CA ARG A 217 -57.53 15.02 -43.84
C ARG A 217 -57.72 15.00 -45.35
N THR A 218 -58.61 14.14 -45.83
CA THR A 218 -59.01 14.10 -47.25
C THR A 218 -60.37 14.78 -47.37
N ASP A 219 -60.55 15.67 -48.33
CA ASP A 219 -61.81 16.38 -48.61
C ASP A 219 -62.74 15.59 -49.55
N SER A 220 -62.19 14.60 -50.25
CA SER A 220 -62.90 13.62 -51.08
C SER A 220 -62.51 12.21 -50.67
N ALA A 221 -63.41 11.24 -50.82
CA ALA A 221 -63.25 9.84 -50.39
C ALA A 221 -62.03 9.08 -50.99
N ASN A 222 -61.22 9.71 -51.85
CA ASN A 222 -60.18 9.08 -52.65
C ASN A 222 -58.79 9.76 -52.56
N GLY A 223 -58.49 10.50 -51.49
CA GLY A 223 -57.18 11.17 -51.30
C GLY A 223 -56.14 10.29 -50.59
N ARG A 224 -54.89 10.24 -51.08
CA ARG A 224 -53.76 9.65 -50.33
C ARG A 224 -53.14 10.70 -49.41
N ILE A 225 -52.92 10.38 -48.14
CA ILE A 225 -52.34 11.30 -47.12
C ILE A 225 -50.80 11.30 -47.16
N PHE A 226 -50.17 10.17 -47.49
CA PHE A 226 -48.71 10.05 -47.67
C PHE A 226 -48.42 9.60 -49.10
N SER A 227 -47.81 10.50 -49.89
CA SER A 227 -47.60 10.29 -51.33
C SER A 227 -46.12 10.26 -51.69
N GLY A 228 -45.67 9.15 -52.30
CA GLY A 228 -44.37 9.05 -52.97
C GLY A 228 -43.13 9.08 -52.06
N ASN A 229 -42.05 8.43 -52.51
CA ASN A 229 -40.75 8.50 -51.81
C ASN A 229 -40.02 9.84 -52.03
N SER A 230 -40.43 10.66 -52.99
CA SER A 230 -39.74 11.92 -53.33
C SER A 230 -39.90 13.01 -52.27
N ASP A 231 -40.97 12.96 -51.49
CA ASP A 231 -41.31 14.00 -50.50
C ASP A 231 -41.05 13.55 -49.06
N LEU A 232 -40.61 12.29 -48.87
CA LEU A 232 -40.25 11.73 -47.58
C LEU A 232 -38.73 11.77 -47.40
N SER A 233 -38.29 12.33 -46.28
CA SER A 233 -36.88 12.40 -45.92
C SER A 233 -36.65 11.99 -44.46
N GLY A 234 -35.42 11.59 -44.17
CA GLY A 234 -34.99 11.23 -42.84
C GLY A 234 -35.56 9.90 -42.30
N ALA A 235 -35.97 9.90 -41.03
CA ALA A 235 -36.42 8.70 -40.32
C ALA A 235 -37.80 8.17 -40.80
N PHE A 236 -38.52 8.91 -41.62
CA PHE A 236 -39.83 8.50 -42.11
C PHE A 236 -39.75 7.76 -43.45
N SER A 237 -40.64 6.79 -43.62
CA SER A 237 -40.84 6.03 -44.86
C SER A 237 -42.29 5.60 -45.04
N THR A 238 -42.66 5.24 -46.27
CA THR A 238 -44.00 4.72 -46.58
C THR A 238 -43.93 3.40 -47.34
N SER A 239 -44.88 2.49 -47.09
CA SER A 239 -44.92 1.14 -47.68
C SER A 239 -45.79 1.03 -48.95
N GLY A 240 -46.21 2.15 -49.56
CA GLY A 240 -47.26 2.14 -50.59
C GLY A 240 -46.80 1.80 -52.02
N GLU A 241 -47.59 0.97 -52.70
CA GLU A 241 -47.46 0.64 -54.13
C GLU A 241 -47.75 1.86 -55.05
N TYR A 242 -46.91 2.03 -56.08
CA TYR A 242 -46.92 3.16 -57.01
C TYR A 242 -48.19 3.19 -57.89
N GLY A 243 -48.78 4.38 -58.08
CA GLY A 243 -49.92 4.57 -58.98
C GLY A 243 -50.41 6.03 -59.01
N ASP A 244 -51.19 6.36 -60.05
CA ASP A 244 -51.57 7.73 -60.40
C ASP A 244 -52.18 8.53 -59.24
N TYR A 245 -51.67 9.75 -59.08
CA TYR A 245 -52.02 10.70 -58.04
C TYR A 245 -53.38 11.35 -58.34
N ALA A 246 -54.27 11.44 -57.34
CA ALA A 246 -55.38 12.39 -57.38
C ALA A 246 -54.78 13.80 -57.33
N VAL A 247 -54.58 14.35 -58.52
CA VAL A 247 -53.90 15.61 -58.80
C VAL A 247 -54.44 16.73 -57.92
N VAL A 248 -53.53 17.63 -57.48
CA VAL A 248 -53.72 18.99 -56.93
C VAL A 248 -54.46 19.92 -57.93
N SER A 249 -55.47 19.40 -58.61
CA SER A 249 -56.33 20.13 -59.52
C SER A 249 -57.76 19.90 -59.08
N LYS A 250 -58.61 20.92 -59.14
CA LYS A 250 -60.05 20.86 -58.94
C LYS A 250 -60.76 20.00 -60.01
N ARG A 251 -60.25 18.81 -60.33
CA ARG A 251 -60.90 17.83 -61.19
C ARG A 251 -61.71 16.90 -60.31
N SER A 252 -63.03 17.02 -60.45
CA SER A 252 -63.97 16.03 -59.95
C SER A 252 -63.62 14.67 -60.56
N LEU A 253 -63.21 13.71 -59.73
CA LEU A 253 -62.95 12.32 -60.13
C LEU A 253 -64.28 11.58 -60.33
N SER A 254 -65.08 12.01 -61.30
CA SER A 254 -66.19 11.20 -61.79
C SER A 254 -65.64 10.17 -62.78
N GLY A 255 -65.31 8.96 -62.30
CA GLY A 255 -65.20 7.79 -63.18
C GLY A 255 -63.95 6.91 -63.11
N ALA A 256 -63.08 7.04 -62.11
CA ALA A 256 -62.00 6.07 -61.90
C ALA A 256 -62.33 5.18 -60.69
N GLY A 257 -62.41 3.86 -60.89
CA GLY A 257 -62.62 2.89 -59.81
C GLY A 257 -61.54 3.04 -58.74
N ALA A 258 -61.85 3.79 -57.69
CA ALA A 258 -60.92 4.10 -56.63
C ALA A 258 -60.70 2.85 -55.77
N ARG A 259 -59.50 2.29 -55.86
CA ARG A 259 -59.04 1.31 -54.88
C ARG A 259 -58.51 2.10 -53.69
N ASP A 260 -59.16 1.96 -52.54
CA ASP A 260 -58.55 2.32 -51.26
C ASP A 260 -57.23 1.55 -51.16
N ARG A 261 -56.10 2.27 -51.19
CA ARG A 261 -54.76 1.69 -51.12
C ARG A 261 -54.10 2.24 -49.88
N LEU A 262 -54.09 1.42 -48.82
CA LEU A 262 -53.42 1.70 -47.56
C LEU A 262 -51.93 2.02 -47.80
N ALA A 263 -51.45 3.14 -47.25
CA ALA A 263 -50.03 3.47 -47.18
C ALA A 263 -49.65 3.64 -45.71
N ALA A 264 -48.78 2.76 -45.19
CA ALA A 264 -48.32 2.85 -43.82
C ALA A 264 -47.17 3.85 -43.72
N LEU A 265 -47.27 4.85 -42.85
CA LEU A 265 -46.14 5.68 -42.46
C LEU A 265 -45.36 4.96 -41.36
N SER A 266 -44.07 4.73 -41.60
CA SER A 266 -43.17 4.08 -40.64
C SER A 266 -42.10 5.08 -40.19
N PHE A 267 -41.80 5.06 -38.89
CA PHE A 267 -40.65 5.74 -38.30
C PHE A 267 -39.55 4.72 -38.00
N ASP A 268 -38.38 4.98 -38.54
CA ASP A 268 -37.17 4.22 -38.28
C ASP A 268 -35.98 5.18 -38.15
N ALA A 269 -35.56 5.40 -36.91
CA ALA A 269 -34.43 6.27 -36.59
C ALA A 269 -33.11 5.79 -37.21
N SER A 270 -32.95 4.48 -37.45
CA SER A 270 -31.71 3.90 -37.98
C SER A 270 -31.35 4.42 -39.37
N ARG A 271 -32.34 4.98 -40.09
CA ARG A 271 -32.17 5.62 -41.40
C ARG A 271 -31.34 6.90 -41.37
N VAL A 272 -31.21 7.55 -40.21
CA VAL A 272 -30.52 8.85 -40.06
C VAL A 272 -29.54 8.92 -38.90
N VAL A 273 -29.64 7.99 -37.94
CA VAL A 273 -28.73 7.93 -36.79
C VAL A 273 -28.32 6.49 -36.51
N PRO A 274 -27.10 6.24 -35.99
CA PRO A 274 -26.74 4.94 -35.46
C PRO A 274 -27.66 4.55 -34.29
N THR A 275 -28.11 3.30 -34.27
CA THR A 275 -28.95 2.76 -33.20
C THR A 275 -28.31 1.49 -32.61
N ALA A 276 -28.60 1.23 -31.34
CA ALA A 276 -28.15 0.06 -30.60
C ALA A 276 -29.16 -0.25 -29.48
N ASN A 277 -28.99 -1.38 -28.78
CA ASN A 277 -29.84 -1.75 -27.64
C ASN A 277 -29.65 -0.83 -26.41
N GLU A 278 -28.55 -0.08 -26.35
CA GLU A 278 -28.18 0.84 -25.26
C GLU A 278 -27.86 2.21 -25.86
N ASN A 279 -28.41 3.28 -25.28
CA ASN A 279 -28.02 4.64 -25.68
C ASN A 279 -26.70 5.06 -25.02
N ARG A 280 -25.62 5.14 -25.82
CA ARG A 280 -24.29 5.50 -25.31
C ARG A 280 -23.47 6.34 -26.29
N PRO A 281 -22.64 7.26 -25.78
CA PRO A 281 -21.58 7.85 -26.59
C PRO A 281 -20.49 6.82 -26.90
N ARG A 282 -19.62 7.15 -27.86
CA ARG A 282 -18.37 6.41 -28.05
C ARG A 282 -17.56 6.43 -26.75
N ASN A 283 -17.05 5.28 -26.33
CA ASN A 283 -16.30 5.13 -25.08
C ASN A 283 -15.19 4.07 -25.23
N ILE A 284 -14.28 4.04 -24.26
CA ILE A 284 -13.25 3.01 -24.08
C ILE A 284 -13.38 2.46 -22.66
N ALA A 285 -13.27 1.14 -22.51
CA ALA A 285 -13.44 0.49 -21.23
C ALA A 285 -12.14 0.52 -20.41
N PHE A 286 -12.23 1.04 -19.18
CA PHE A 286 -11.22 0.94 -18.13
C PHE A 286 -11.87 0.30 -16.91
N ASN A 287 -11.07 -0.34 -16.05
CA ASN A 287 -11.53 -0.71 -14.72
C ASN A 287 -11.64 0.55 -13.85
N TYR A 288 -12.63 0.61 -12.96
CA TYR A 288 -12.59 1.55 -11.85
C TYR A 288 -11.96 0.88 -10.63
N ILE A 289 -10.96 1.53 -10.04
CA ILE A 289 -10.29 1.08 -8.82
C ILE A 289 -10.26 2.19 -7.76
N VAL A 290 -10.23 1.81 -6.49
CA VAL A 290 -10.06 2.71 -5.33
C VAL A 290 -8.85 2.30 -4.52
N ARG A 291 -8.16 3.28 -3.92
CA ARG A 291 -7.10 3.02 -2.94
C ARG A 291 -7.72 2.40 -1.69
N ALA A 292 -7.10 1.37 -1.13
CA ALA A 292 -7.61 0.68 0.05
C ALA A 292 -7.19 1.35 1.37
N ALA A 293 -6.00 1.95 1.41
CA ALA A 293 -5.43 2.67 2.56
C ALA A 293 -4.54 3.82 2.05
#